data_AF-A0A8H4VBQ3-F1
#
_entry.id   AF-A0A8H4VBQ3-F1
#
_cell.length_a   1.000
_cell.length_b   1.000
_cell.length_c   1.000
_cell.angle_alpha   90.00
_cell.angle_beta   90.00
_cell.angle_gamma   90.00
#
_symmetry.space_group_name_H-M   'P 1'
#
loop_
_entity.id
_entity.type
_entity.pdbx_description
1 polymer ?
#
loop_
_entity_poly.entity_id
_entity_poly.type
_entity_poly.pdbx_seq_one_letter_code
_entity_poly.pdbx_strand_id
1 'polypeptide(L)'
;MDLVKSILPSANGLLPYYILTLSLISVGNSIQSYTTLHFTRRVYNGRFIRNPALPSRSASYNPEDAVDKLVPAPGEKTSSAEDQVTPLAGRLFGTWTLITCVVRCYAAYNLHLGPVYNIALWTYVVALGHFVTELLVFRTMRFGLPQVFPFVLASCALIWMPLARHHYVEME
;
A
#
# COMPACT_ATOMS: atom_id res chain seq x y z
N MET A 1 -21.05 -25.19 -10.02
CA MET A 1 -21.37 -24.29 -8.90
C MET A 1 -20.79 -24.80 -7.57
N ASP A 2 -20.50 -26.09 -7.45
CA ASP A 2 -19.99 -26.69 -6.21
C ASP A 2 -18.52 -26.36 -5.90
N LEU A 3 -17.67 -26.25 -6.93
CA LEU A 3 -16.26 -25.86 -6.74
C LEU A 3 -16.09 -24.41 -6.24
N VAL A 4 -16.98 -23.51 -6.66
CA VAL A 4 -16.95 -22.11 -6.21
C VAL A 4 -17.36 -21.99 -4.74
N LYS A 5 -18.36 -22.79 -4.32
CA LYS A 5 -18.79 -22.84 -2.92
C LYS A 5 -17.75 -23.47 -1.99
N SER A 6 -16.94 -24.42 -2.46
CA SER A 6 -15.92 -25.06 -1.63
C SER A 6 -14.69 -24.19 -1.38
N ILE A 7 -14.42 -23.22 -2.26
CA ILE A 7 -13.25 -22.33 -2.15
C ILE A 7 -13.60 -21.02 -1.44
N LEU A 8 -14.85 -20.56 -1.48
CA LEU A 8 -15.23 -19.29 -0.87
C LEU A 8 -15.38 -19.40 0.66
N PRO A 9 -15.14 -18.31 1.41
CA PRO A 9 -15.33 -18.30 2.86
C PRO A 9 -16.75 -18.70 3.26
N SER A 10 -16.90 -19.61 4.22
CA SER A 10 -18.20 -20.07 4.72
C SER A 10 -18.84 -19.13 5.75
N ALA A 11 -18.16 -18.04 6.10
CA ALA A 11 -18.60 -17.13 7.16
C ALA A 11 -19.87 -16.36 6.77
N ASN A 12 -20.75 -16.16 7.75
CA ASN A 12 -22.00 -15.43 7.58
C ASN A 12 -21.73 -13.93 7.39
N GLY A 13 -22.10 -13.38 6.23
CA GLY A 13 -21.99 -11.94 5.92
C GLY A 13 -20.97 -11.61 4.83
N LEU A 14 -20.88 -10.32 4.45
CA LEU A 14 -20.17 -9.89 3.24
C LEU A 14 -18.69 -9.51 3.45
N LEU A 15 -18.25 -9.28 4.70
CA LEU A 15 -16.89 -8.83 5.00
C LEU A 15 -15.78 -9.82 4.56
N PRO A 16 -15.92 -11.15 4.78
CA PRO A 16 -14.97 -12.14 4.27
C PRO A 16 -14.71 -12.02 2.77
N TYR A 17 -15.79 -11.88 2.00
CA TYR A 17 -15.74 -11.77 0.53
C TYR A 17 -15.09 -10.45 0.09
N TYR A 18 -15.38 -9.36 0.80
CA TYR A 18 -14.74 -8.08 0.57
C TYR A 18 -13.22 -8.17 0.78
N ILE A 19 -12.78 -8.71 1.92
CA ILE A 19 -11.35 -8.90 2.24
C ILE A 19 -10.68 -9.80 1.20
N LEU A 20 -11.32 -10.91 0.82
CA LEU A 20 -10.79 -11.83 -0.18
C LEU A 20 -10.65 -11.16 -1.56
N THR A 21 -11.65 -10.40 -1.99
CA THR A 21 -11.62 -9.67 -3.27
C THR A 21 -10.48 -8.66 -3.30
N LEU A 22 -10.32 -7.88 -2.22
CA LEU A 22 -9.20 -6.93 -2.11
C LEU A 22 -7.84 -7.63 -2.14
N SER A 23 -7.75 -8.80 -1.53
CA SER A 23 -6.53 -9.61 -1.51
C SER A 23 -6.17 -10.06 -2.93
N LEU A 24 -7.14 -10.59 -3.70
CA LEU A 24 -6.93 -11.00 -5.08
C LEU A 24 -6.49 -9.83 -5.99
N ILE A 25 -7.12 -8.66 -5.84
CA ILE A 25 -6.70 -7.43 -6.54
C ILE A 25 -5.24 -7.08 -6.17
N SER A 26 -4.88 -7.25 -4.90
CA SER A 26 -3.53 -6.98 -4.39
C SER A 26 -2.49 -7.98 -4.94
N VAL A 27 -2.84 -9.25 -5.18
CA VAL A 27 -1.96 -10.21 -5.89
C VAL A 27 -1.64 -9.70 -7.29
N GLY A 28 -2.67 -9.26 -8.04
CA GLY A 28 -2.48 -8.67 -9.36
C GLY A 28 -1.55 -7.46 -9.32
N ASN A 29 -1.76 -6.56 -8.34
CA ASN A 29 -0.90 -5.40 -8.13
C ASN A 29 0.56 -5.78 -7.76
N SER A 30 0.74 -6.83 -6.97
CA SER A 30 2.07 -7.36 -6.64
C SER A 30 2.78 -7.84 -7.90
N ILE A 31 2.15 -8.72 -8.69
CA ILE A 31 2.73 -9.23 -9.95
C ILE A 31 3.07 -8.06 -10.89
N GLN A 32 2.15 -7.12 -11.04
CA GLN A 32 2.34 -5.94 -11.88
C GLN A 32 3.56 -5.11 -11.44
N SER A 33 3.80 -4.96 -10.13
CA SER A 33 4.93 -4.19 -9.60
C SER A 33 6.29 -4.85 -9.88
N TYR A 34 6.31 -6.15 -10.20
CA TYR A 34 7.48 -6.87 -10.66
C TYR A 34 7.69 -6.81 -12.18
N THR A 35 6.63 -6.57 -12.96
CA THR A 35 6.69 -6.59 -14.43
C THR A 35 6.77 -5.18 -15.04
N THR A 36 6.23 -4.16 -14.36
CA THR A 36 6.23 -2.79 -14.87
C THR A 36 6.17 -1.74 -13.75
N LEU A 37 6.84 -0.61 -13.96
CA LEU A 37 6.77 0.55 -13.06
C LEU A 37 5.62 1.50 -13.41
N HIS A 38 4.94 1.30 -14.55
CA HIS A 38 3.99 2.26 -15.10
C HIS A 38 2.93 2.72 -14.09
N PHE A 39 2.25 1.76 -13.44
CA PHE A 39 1.17 2.08 -12.51
C PHE A 39 1.66 2.57 -11.15
N THR A 40 2.77 2.01 -10.64
CA THR A 40 3.38 2.45 -9.39
C THR A 40 3.82 3.92 -9.51
N ARG A 41 4.35 4.34 -10.66
CA ARG A 41 4.65 5.75 -10.98
C ARG A 41 3.42 6.66 -11.05
N ARG A 42 2.26 6.12 -11.41
CA ARG A 42 1.01 6.89 -11.38
C ARG A 42 0.52 7.15 -9.96
N VAL A 43 0.76 6.20 -9.05
CA VAL A 43 0.49 6.37 -7.61
C VAL A 43 1.51 7.32 -6.99
N TYR A 44 2.80 7.07 -7.19
CA TYR A 44 3.90 7.90 -6.71
C TYR A 44 4.38 8.87 -7.80
N ASN A 45 3.53 9.86 -8.10
CA ASN A 45 3.73 10.83 -9.19
C ASN A 45 4.45 12.12 -8.76
N GLY A 46 4.96 12.19 -7.53
CA GLY A 46 5.78 13.29 -7.04
C GLY A 46 7.09 13.39 -7.81
N ARG A 47 7.48 14.62 -8.18
CA ARG A 47 8.70 14.91 -8.94
C ARG A 47 9.73 15.60 -8.05
N PHE A 48 10.98 15.18 -8.13
CA PHE A 48 12.06 15.59 -7.25
C PHE A 48 13.30 15.99 -8.03
N ILE A 49 14.10 16.88 -7.44
CA ILE A 49 15.43 17.25 -7.90
C ILE A 49 16.46 16.93 -6.82
N ARG A 50 17.73 16.82 -7.22
CA ARG A 50 18.84 16.73 -6.27
C ARG A 50 18.82 17.95 -5.35
N ASN A 51 18.95 17.71 -4.05
CA ASN A 51 18.96 18.77 -3.05
C ASN A 51 20.22 19.65 -3.21
N PRO A 52 20.06 20.94 -3.59
CA PRO A 52 21.19 21.83 -3.80
C PRO A 52 21.84 22.30 -2.50
N ALA A 53 21.19 22.09 -1.35
CA ALA A 53 21.71 22.48 -0.05
C ALA A 53 22.70 21.45 0.53
N LEU A 54 22.86 20.27 -0.09
CA LEU A 54 23.77 19.25 0.42
C LEU A 54 25.24 19.63 0.16
N PRO A 55 26.13 19.42 1.16
CA PRO A 55 27.55 19.67 0.96
C PRO A 55 28.18 18.67 -0.02
N SER A 56 29.34 19.04 -0.56
CA SER A 56 30.14 18.13 -1.38
C SER A 56 30.66 16.94 -0.57
N ARG A 57 30.99 15.85 -1.27
CA ARG A 57 31.54 14.64 -0.65
C ARG A 57 32.84 14.96 0.09
N SER A 58 32.98 14.42 1.30
CA SER A 58 34.18 14.49 2.14
C SER A 58 34.60 13.09 2.59
N ALA A 59 35.67 12.99 3.39
CA ALA A 59 36.13 11.72 3.96
C ALA A 59 35.10 11.08 4.92
N SER A 60 34.28 11.90 5.59
CA SER A 60 33.29 11.46 6.58
C SER A 60 31.84 11.61 6.11
N TYR A 61 31.61 12.21 4.94
CA TYR A 61 30.27 12.50 4.45
C TYR A 61 30.13 12.18 2.96
N ASN A 62 29.06 11.47 2.61
CA ASN A 62 28.68 11.18 1.25
C ASN A 62 27.23 11.65 1.00
N PRO A 63 27.01 12.65 0.13
CA PRO A 63 25.66 13.18 -0.13
C PRO A 63 24.70 12.16 -0.74
N GLU A 64 25.19 11.07 -1.32
CA GLU A 64 24.34 10.01 -1.86
C GLU A 64 23.67 9.14 -0.78
N ASP A 65 24.20 9.20 0.45
CA ASP A 65 23.68 8.48 1.62
C ASP A 65 22.67 9.34 2.41
N ALA A 66 22.51 10.61 2.05
CA ALA A 66 21.57 11.52 2.69
C ALA A 66 20.11 11.14 2.39
N VAL A 67 19.28 11.09 3.42
CA VAL A 67 17.84 10.77 3.31
C VAL A 67 17.06 11.85 2.54
N ASP A 68 17.56 13.07 2.54
CA ASP A 68 17.01 14.25 1.87
C ASP A 68 17.80 14.61 0.60
N LYS A 69 18.52 13.64 0.01
CA LYS A 69 19.24 13.85 -1.26
C LYS A 69 18.36 14.28 -2.42
N LEU A 70 17.06 14.01 -2.31
CA LEU A 70 16.04 14.47 -3.24
C LEU A 70 15.03 15.35 -2.49
N VAL A 71 14.71 16.51 -3.08
CA VAL A 71 13.69 17.43 -2.57
C VAL A 71 12.61 17.67 -3.63
N PRO A 72 11.35 17.96 -3.23
CA PRO A 72 10.28 18.21 -4.18
C PRO A 72 10.66 19.31 -5.19
N ALA A 73 10.40 19.05 -6.47
CA ALA A 73 10.69 20.02 -7.52
C ALA A 73 9.78 21.27 -7.37
N PRO A 74 10.32 22.49 -7.47
CA PRO A 74 9.58 23.73 -7.28
C PRO A 74 8.56 24.03 -8.41
N GLY A 75 8.57 23.26 -9.51
CA GLY A 75 7.63 23.42 -10.61
C GLY A 75 7.43 22.15 -11.43
N GLU A 76 6.32 22.07 -12.17
CA GLU A 76 5.91 20.88 -12.95
C GLU A 76 6.76 20.63 -14.20
N LYS A 77 7.49 21.65 -14.68
CA LYS A 77 8.32 21.61 -15.91
C LYS A 77 9.82 21.75 -15.66
N THR A 78 10.33 21.26 -14.54
CA THR A 78 11.78 21.16 -14.36
C THR A 78 12.30 19.98 -15.17
N SER A 79 13.09 20.24 -16.22
CA SER A 79 13.58 19.23 -17.17
C SER A 79 14.39 18.10 -16.52
N SER A 80 14.95 18.35 -15.34
CA SER A 80 15.73 17.39 -14.55
C SER A 80 14.95 16.72 -13.41
N ALA A 81 13.67 17.08 -13.21
CA ALA A 81 12.91 16.51 -12.10
C ALA A 81 12.43 15.11 -12.46
N GLU A 82 12.58 14.14 -11.57
CA GLU A 82 12.21 12.72 -11.76
C GLU A 82 11.39 12.18 -10.58
N ASP A 83 10.66 11.08 -10.79
CA ASP A 83 10.03 10.34 -9.68
C ASP A 83 11.04 9.45 -8.95
N GLN A 84 10.70 9.03 -7.73
CA GLN A 84 11.55 8.15 -6.92
C GLN A 84 11.27 6.65 -7.14
N VAL A 85 10.43 6.29 -8.12
CA VAL A 85 10.06 4.89 -8.35
C VAL A 85 11.14 4.20 -9.18
N THR A 86 11.96 3.43 -8.49
CA THR A 86 12.99 2.57 -9.09
C THR A 86 12.50 1.13 -9.26
N PRO A 87 13.17 0.30 -10.09
CA PRO A 87 12.88 -1.13 -10.15
C PRO A 87 12.97 -1.85 -8.80
N LEU A 88 13.91 -1.44 -7.93
CA LEU A 88 14.02 -1.99 -6.58
C LEU A 88 12.81 -1.61 -5.73
N ALA A 89 12.42 -0.32 -5.73
CA ALA A 89 11.25 0.16 -5.00
C ALA A 89 9.97 -0.55 -5.47
N GLY A 90 9.80 -0.77 -6.78
CA GLY A 90 8.68 -1.55 -7.34
C GLY A 90 8.60 -2.97 -6.77
N ARG A 91 9.72 -3.70 -6.73
CA ARG A 91 9.76 -5.05 -6.15
C ARG A 91 9.48 -5.06 -4.64
N LEU A 92 10.04 -4.10 -3.88
CA LEU A 92 9.77 -3.98 -2.45
C LEU A 92 8.29 -3.70 -2.18
N PHE A 93 7.68 -2.78 -2.94
CA PHE A 93 6.25 -2.51 -2.87
C PHE A 93 5.41 -3.75 -3.21
N GLY A 94 5.78 -4.48 -4.27
CA GLY A 94 5.12 -5.74 -4.64
C GLY A 94 5.19 -6.79 -3.53
N THR A 95 6.37 -7.02 -2.96
CA THR A 95 6.57 -7.98 -1.85
C THR A 95 5.74 -7.61 -0.62
N TRP A 96 5.76 -6.34 -0.23
CA TRP A 96 4.96 -5.85 0.90
C TRP A 96 3.45 -6.04 0.67
N THR A 97 2.99 -5.76 -0.55
CA THR A 97 1.59 -6.00 -0.96
C THR A 97 1.25 -7.49 -0.94
N LEU A 98 2.16 -8.37 -1.37
CA LEU A 98 1.97 -9.82 -1.34
C LEU A 98 1.85 -10.36 0.09
N ILE A 99 2.71 -9.92 1.01
CA ILE A 99 2.63 -10.30 2.43
C ILE A 99 1.28 -9.88 3.00
N THR A 100 0.85 -8.65 2.73
CA THR A 100 -0.47 -8.15 3.14
C THR A 100 -1.61 -9.00 2.59
N CYS A 101 -1.52 -9.41 1.32
CA CYS A 101 -2.48 -10.30 0.70
C CYS A 101 -2.53 -11.67 1.40
N VAL A 102 -1.39 -12.28 1.73
CA VAL A 102 -1.35 -13.59 2.40
C VAL A 102 -2.09 -13.51 3.74
N VAL A 103 -1.81 -12.47 4.54
CA VAL A 103 -2.51 -12.24 5.82
C VAL A 103 -4.01 -12.09 5.61
N ARG A 104 -4.44 -11.25 4.65
CA ARG A 104 -5.86 -10.98 4.41
C ARG A 104 -6.60 -12.17 3.81
N CYS A 105 -5.98 -12.94 2.91
CA CYS A 105 -6.53 -14.20 2.41
C CYS A 105 -6.78 -15.16 3.56
N TYR A 106 -5.80 -15.36 4.44
CA TYR A 106 -5.98 -16.24 5.60
C TYR A 106 -7.08 -15.72 6.54
N ALA A 107 -7.10 -14.41 6.78
CA ALA A 107 -8.11 -13.78 7.64
C ALA A 107 -9.52 -13.91 7.09
N ALA A 108 -9.72 -13.85 5.77
CA ALA A 108 -11.04 -14.00 5.16
C ALA A 108 -11.73 -15.32 5.56
N TYR A 109 -10.99 -16.39 5.84
CA TYR A 109 -11.54 -17.67 6.30
C TYR A 109 -11.62 -17.80 7.82
N ASN A 110 -11.01 -16.88 8.56
CA ASN A 110 -10.75 -17.03 10.00
C ASN A 110 -11.11 -15.77 10.82
N LEU A 111 -12.09 -14.98 10.38
CA LEU A 111 -12.51 -13.75 11.08
C LEU A 111 -13.10 -14.01 12.48
N HIS A 112 -13.46 -15.25 12.80
CA HIS A 112 -13.92 -15.67 14.13
C HIS A 112 -12.82 -15.63 15.20
N LEU A 113 -11.55 -15.63 14.77
CA LEU A 113 -10.40 -15.47 15.63
C LEU A 113 -10.04 -13.97 15.76
N GLY A 114 -10.22 -13.41 16.95
CA GLY A 114 -9.89 -12.02 17.28
C GLY A 114 -8.46 -11.60 16.90
N PRO A 115 -7.42 -12.41 17.18
CA PRO A 115 -6.07 -12.08 16.77
C PRO A 115 -5.91 -11.98 15.24
N VAL A 116 -6.54 -12.89 14.50
CA VAL A 116 -6.51 -12.90 13.01
C VAL A 116 -7.27 -11.71 12.44
N TYR A 117 -8.41 -11.36 13.05
CA TYR A 117 -9.18 -10.18 12.73
C TYR A 117 -8.36 -8.90 12.89
N ASN A 118 -7.66 -8.78 14.03
CA ASN A 118 -6.86 -7.62 14.38
C ASN A 118 -5.65 -7.46 13.44
N ILE A 119 -4.91 -8.53 13.15
CA ILE A 119 -3.77 -8.43 12.20
C ILE A 119 -4.25 -8.02 10.81
N ALA A 120 -5.41 -8.51 10.35
CA ALA A 120 -5.99 -8.09 9.08
C ALA A 120 -6.36 -6.60 9.11
N LEU A 121 -7.01 -6.13 10.17
CA LEU A 121 -7.30 -4.70 10.36
C LEU A 121 -6.01 -3.86 10.31
N TRP A 122 -4.96 -4.26 11.02
CA TRP A 122 -3.68 -3.57 11.06
C TRP A 122 -3.01 -3.47 9.69
N THR A 123 -3.18 -4.45 8.80
CA THR A 123 -2.67 -4.30 7.42
C THR A 123 -3.30 -3.12 6.69
N TYR A 124 -4.58 -2.80 6.94
CA TYR A 124 -5.24 -1.63 6.35
C TYR A 124 -4.77 -0.33 7.02
N VAL A 125 -4.54 -0.35 8.34
CA VAL A 125 -4.00 0.80 9.08
C VAL A 125 -2.62 1.17 8.55
N VAL A 126 -1.71 0.20 8.43
CA VAL A 126 -0.36 0.42 7.91
C VAL A 126 -0.39 0.91 6.46
N ALA A 127 -1.24 0.32 5.62
CA ALA A 127 -1.38 0.74 4.22
C ALA A 127 -1.87 2.20 4.09
N LEU A 128 -2.94 2.55 4.80
CA LEU A 128 -3.47 3.92 4.75
C LEU A 128 -2.49 4.91 5.37
N GLY A 129 -1.88 4.57 6.51
CA GLY A 129 -0.85 5.39 7.17
C GLY A 129 0.32 5.69 6.23
N HIS A 130 0.85 4.66 5.56
CA HIS A 130 1.89 4.81 4.54
C HIS A 130 1.48 5.81 3.45
N PHE A 131 0.33 5.60 2.81
CA PHE A 131 -0.14 6.50 1.75
C PHE A 131 -0.40 7.93 2.25
N VAL A 132 -0.89 8.12 3.48
CA VAL A 132 -1.06 9.45 4.08
C VAL A 132 0.30 10.13 4.27
N THR A 133 1.33 9.42 4.73
CA THR A 133 2.68 10.00 4.87
C THR A 133 3.31 10.34 3.53
N GLU A 134 3.09 9.52 2.50
CA GLU A 134 3.56 9.76 1.14
C GLU A 134 2.88 11.00 0.52
N LEU A 135 1.62 11.26 0.89
CA LEU A 135 0.87 12.44 0.46
C LEU A 135 1.32 13.72 1.18
N LEU A 136 1.40 13.68 2.51
CA LEU A 136 1.52 14.89 3.35
C LEU A 136 2.97 15.22 3.74
N VAL A 137 3.79 14.20 3.96
CA VAL A 137 5.16 14.35 4.49
C VAL A 137 6.17 14.23 3.36
N PHE A 138 6.23 13.09 2.68
CA PHE A 138 7.25 12.82 1.67
C PHE A 138 6.94 13.45 0.30
N ARG A 139 5.67 13.77 0.03
CA ARG A 139 5.18 14.42 -1.21
C ARG A 139 5.57 13.66 -2.48
N THR A 140 5.79 12.37 -2.35
CA THR A 140 6.00 11.39 -3.43
C THR A 140 4.70 11.08 -4.15
N MET A 141 3.57 11.44 -3.56
CA MET A 141 2.23 11.29 -4.12
C MET A 141 1.48 12.63 -4.10
N ARG A 142 0.76 12.92 -5.18
CA ARG A 142 -0.24 13.99 -5.26
C ARG A 142 -1.62 13.37 -5.41
N PHE A 143 -2.62 13.95 -4.76
CA PHE A 143 -3.97 13.39 -4.80
C PHE A 143 -4.56 13.50 -6.21
N GLY A 144 -4.98 12.36 -6.75
CA GLY A 144 -5.51 12.23 -8.10
C GLY A 144 -6.24 10.91 -8.27
N LEU A 145 -6.75 10.67 -9.48
CA LEU A 145 -7.57 9.48 -9.76
C LEU A 145 -6.87 8.14 -9.42
N PRO A 146 -5.56 7.93 -9.69
CA PRO A 146 -4.86 6.70 -9.29
C PRO A 146 -4.86 6.43 -7.78
N GLN A 147 -4.91 7.48 -6.95
CA GLN A 147 -4.82 7.43 -5.50
C GLN A 147 -6.19 7.23 -4.85
N VAL A 148 -7.28 7.69 -5.48
CA VAL A 148 -8.64 7.54 -4.93
C VAL A 148 -8.96 6.08 -4.63
N PHE A 149 -8.60 5.16 -5.53
CA PHE A 149 -8.89 3.74 -5.38
C PHE A 149 -8.32 3.12 -4.09
N PRO A 150 -6.99 3.16 -3.83
CA PRO A 150 -6.44 2.61 -2.59
C PRO A 150 -6.98 3.29 -1.32
N PHE A 151 -7.22 4.60 -1.34
CA PHE A 151 -7.76 5.32 -0.18
C PHE A 151 -9.19 4.91 0.15
N VAL A 152 -10.06 4.83 -0.86
CA VAL A 152 -11.48 4.45 -0.65
C VAL A 152 -11.55 3.03 -0.12
N LEU A 153 -10.84 2.08 -0.73
CA LEU A 153 -10.91 0.67 -0.31
C LEU A 153 -10.33 0.45 1.09
N ALA A 154 -9.19 1.05 1.41
CA ALA A 154 -8.63 0.95 2.76
C ALA A 154 -9.55 1.63 3.80
N SER A 155 -10.14 2.78 3.47
CA SER A 155 -11.04 3.49 4.41
C SER A 155 -12.32 2.72 4.65
N CYS A 156 -12.92 2.12 3.61
CA CYS A 156 -14.08 1.24 3.76
C CYS A 156 -13.77 0.06 4.69
N ALA A 157 -12.60 -0.59 4.54
CA ALA A 157 -12.18 -1.67 5.44
C ALA A 157 -12.01 -1.18 6.89
N LEU A 158 -11.34 -0.04 7.08
CA LEU A 158 -11.06 0.53 8.40
C LEU A 158 -12.31 1.01 9.15
N ILE A 159 -13.37 1.36 8.43
CA ILE A 159 -14.67 1.71 9.04
C ILE A 159 -15.49 0.45 9.27
N TRP A 160 -15.62 -0.41 8.26
CA TRP A 160 -16.51 -1.56 8.32
C TRP A 160 -16.03 -2.63 9.29
N MET A 161 -14.73 -2.94 9.33
CA MET A 161 -14.22 -3.98 10.20
C MET A 161 -14.53 -3.70 11.69
N PRO A 162 -14.17 -2.54 12.27
CA PRO A 162 -14.54 -2.25 13.67
C PRO A 162 -16.04 -2.34 13.94
N LEU A 163 -16.88 -1.82 13.03
CA LEU A 163 -18.34 -1.86 13.19
C LEU A 163 -18.91 -3.27 13.13
N ALA A 164 -18.31 -4.15 12.32
CA ALA A 164 -18.75 -5.52 12.15
C ALA A 164 -18.07 -6.51 13.11
N ARG A 165 -17.16 -6.06 13.98
CA ARG A 165 -16.35 -6.96 14.83
C ARG A 165 -17.21 -7.94 15.63
N HIS A 166 -18.25 -7.45 16.31
CA HIS A 166 -19.13 -8.29 17.13
C HIS A 166 -19.91 -9.36 16.33
N HIS A 167 -20.09 -9.16 15.03
CA HIS A 167 -20.76 -10.13 14.16
C HIS A 167 -19.83 -11.29 13.76
N TYR A 168 -18.53 -11.04 13.70
CA TYR A 168 -17.57 -12.02 13.20
C TYR A 168 -16.70 -12.64 14.28
N VAL A 169 -16.22 -11.87 15.27
CA VAL A 169 -15.25 -12.35 16.28
C VAL A 169 -15.98 -13.09 17.39
N GLU A 170 -15.61 -14.35 17.60
CA GLU A 170 -16.19 -15.23 18.63
C GLU A 170 -15.17 -15.56 19.74
N MET A 171 -13.88 -15.61 19.39
CA MET A 171 -12.77 -15.88 20.31
C MET A 171 -11.81 -14.69 20.34
N GLU A 172 -11.49 -14.17 21.53
CA GLU A 172 -10.58 -13.02 21.69
C GLU A 172 -9.10 -13.40 21.78
#